data_AF-A0A062HZ68-F1
#
_entry.id   AF-A0A062HZ68-F1
#
_cell.length_a   1.000
_cell.length_b   1.000
_cell.length_c   1.000
_cell.angle_alpha   90.00
_cell.angle_beta   90.00
_cell.angle_gamma   90.00
#
_symmetry.space_group_name_H-M   'P 1'
#
loop_
_entity.id
_entity.type
_entity.pdbx_description
1 polymer ?
#
loop_
_entity_poly.entity_id
_entity_poly.type
_entity_poly.pdbx_seq_one_letter_code
_entity_poly.pdbx_strand_id
1 'polypeptide(L)'
;MKYLYFKAIFLLSVSQFIYAADPQLNSSFKVQAKIENGCSIDNIEQNMDFGKYSALSKNKVVTNIINSKGSWNIRCTESLPVSISIDGGENLQNNTRRMKNSSSPNYLSYKLYNSSSLSRLCCTNLAYKVYSVL
;
A
#
# COMPACT_ATOMS: atom_id res chain seq x y z
N MET A 1 21.21 -27.87 -87.79
CA MET A 1 22.07 -27.96 -86.59
C MET A 1 22.29 -26.64 -85.83
N LYS A 2 22.12 -25.43 -86.41
CA LYS A 2 22.34 -24.14 -85.69
C LYS A 2 21.15 -23.62 -84.87
N TYR A 3 19.92 -24.02 -85.18
CA TYR A 3 18.71 -23.55 -84.48
C TYR A 3 18.40 -24.27 -83.14
N LEU A 4 19.04 -25.41 -82.88
CA LEU A 4 18.85 -26.17 -81.63
C LEU A 4 19.63 -25.58 -80.45
N TYR A 5 20.79 -24.96 -80.71
CA TYR A 5 21.59 -24.29 -79.68
C TYR A 5 20.96 -22.98 -79.19
N PHE A 6 20.23 -22.27 -80.07
CA PHE A 6 19.60 -21.00 -79.71
C PHE A 6 18.40 -21.16 -78.77
N LYS A 7 17.69 -22.30 -78.81
CA LYS A 7 16.61 -22.61 -77.86
C LYS A 7 17.12 -23.04 -76.48
N ALA A 8 18.31 -23.64 -76.40
CA ALA A 8 18.91 -24.04 -75.12
C ALA A 8 19.38 -22.83 -74.28
N ILE A 9 19.76 -21.73 -74.93
CA ILE A 9 20.26 -20.52 -74.23
C ILE A 9 19.10 -19.68 -73.67
N PHE A 10 17.91 -19.73 -74.28
CA PHE A 10 16.74 -18.96 -73.80
C PHE A 10 16.02 -19.60 -72.61
N LEU A 11 16.34 -20.86 -72.25
CA LEU A 11 15.78 -21.55 -71.09
C LEU A 11 16.61 -21.37 -69.81
N LEU A 12 17.81 -20.80 -69.90
CA LEU A 12 18.70 -20.52 -68.75
C LEU A 12 18.52 -19.12 -68.14
N SER A 13 17.65 -18.28 -68.71
CA SER A 13 17.42 -16.91 -68.23
C SER A 13 16.24 -16.75 -67.26
N VAL A 14 15.48 -17.82 -66.99
CA VAL A 14 14.46 -17.81 -65.93
C VAL A 14 15.08 -18.33 -64.63
N SER A 15 16.18 -17.70 -64.19
CA SER A 15 16.61 -17.86 -62.81
C SER A 15 15.54 -17.19 -61.95
N GLN A 16 14.79 -17.99 -61.22
CA GLN A 16 13.91 -17.50 -60.18
C GLN A 16 14.80 -16.73 -59.20
N PHE A 17 14.67 -15.40 -59.18
CA PHE A 17 15.12 -14.60 -58.05
C PHE A 17 14.29 -15.08 -56.85
N ILE A 18 14.80 -16.09 -56.16
CA ILE A 18 14.32 -16.46 -54.85
C ILE A 18 14.80 -15.33 -53.95
N TYR A 19 13.96 -14.31 -53.78
CA TYR A 19 14.14 -13.34 -52.71
C TYR A 19 14.08 -14.14 -51.40
N ALA A 20 15.24 -14.33 -50.77
CA ALA A 20 15.27 -14.69 -49.37
C ALA A 20 14.64 -13.52 -48.62
N ALA A 21 13.42 -13.69 -48.11
CA ALA A 21 12.86 -12.74 -47.16
C ALA A 21 13.77 -12.75 -45.93
N ASP A 22 14.28 -11.57 -45.55
CA ASP A 22 15.09 -11.43 -44.34
C ASP A 22 14.35 -12.07 -43.15
N PRO A 23 15.02 -12.88 -42.31
CA PRO A 23 14.38 -13.44 -41.13
C PRO A 23 13.88 -12.29 -40.26
N GLN A 24 12.56 -12.19 -40.11
CA GLN A 24 11.95 -11.18 -39.26
C GLN A 24 12.21 -11.56 -37.80
N LEU A 25 13.31 -11.04 -37.23
CA LEU A 25 13.75 -11.31 -35.85
C LEU A 25 12.97 -10.50 -34.80
N ASN A 26 11.99 -9.70 -35.23
CA ASN A 26 11.23 -8.80 -34.37
C ASN A 26 9.77 -9.25 -34.33
N SER A 27 9.29 -9.59 -33.13
CA SER A 27 7.87 -9.86 -32.88
C SER A 27 7.30 -8.76 -31.98
N SER A 28 6.19 -8.15 -32.41
CA SER A 28 5.47 -7.18 -31.59
C SER A 28 4.43 -7.92 -30.74
N PHE A 29 4.49 -7.75 -29.43
CA PHE A 29 3.46 -8.25 -28.51
C PHE A 29 2.94 -7.10 -27.66
N LYS A 30 1.66 -7.18 -27.30
CA LYS A 30 1.01 -6.18 -26.44
C LYS A 30 1.28 -6.54 -24.99
N VAL A 31 1.68 -5.55 -24.20
CA VAL A 31 1.84 -5.66 -22.75
C VAL A 31 0.70 -4.88 -22.09
N GLN A 32 0.05 -5.49 -21.11
CA GLN A 32 -0.91 -4.81 -20.24
C GLN A 32 -0.54 -5.09 -18.78
N ALA A 33 -0.73 -4.10 -17.92
CA ALA A 33 -0.65 -4.24 -16.47
C ALA A 33 -1.90 -3.64 -15.84
N LYS A 34 -2.45 -4.30 -14.82
CA LYS A 34 -3.57 -3.80 -14.03
C LYS A 34 -3.08 -3.51 -12.62
N ILE A 35 -3.33 -2.29 -12.14
CA ILE A 35 -3.13 -1.94 -10.73
C ILE A 35 -4.37 -2.39 -9.99
N GLU A 36 -4.22 -3.35 -9.09
CA GLU A 36 -5.32 -3.78 -8.21
C GLU A 36 -5.41 -2.84 -7.01
N ASN A 37 -6.64 -2.55 -6.58
CA ASN A 37 -6.87 -1.77 -5.38
C ASN A 37 -6.35 -2.50 -4.14
N GLY A 38 -5.62 -1.80 -3.29
CA GLY A 38 -5.06 -2.40 -2.09
C GLY A 38 -4.47 -1.39 -1.12
N CYS A 39 -4.28 -1.85 0.11
CA CYS A 39 -3.55 -1.13 1.14
C CYS A 39 -2.51 -2.04 1.79
N SER A 40 -1.34 -1.50 2.10
CA SER A 40 -0.34 -2.13 2.96
C SER A 40 -0.20 -1.35 4.25
N ILE A 41 -0.01 -2.06 5.36
CA ILE A 41 0.27 -1.49 6.67
C ILE A 41 1.67 -1.96 7.08
N ASP A 42 2.58 -1.04 7.39
CA ASP A 42 3.87 -1.43 7.94
C ASP A 42 3.71 -1.85 9.41
N ASN A 43 4.34 -2.96 9.79
CA ASN A 43 4.28 -3.54 11.14
C ASN A 43 5.13 -2.78 12.17
N ILE A 44 5.22 -1.47 12.07
CA ILE A 44 5.96 -0.67 13.04
C ILE A 44 5.06 -0.42 14.24
N GLU A 45 5.35 -1.10 15.34
CA GLU A 45 4.68 -0.86 16.61
C GLU A 45 4.85 0.62 17.02
N GLN A 46 3.74 1.25 17.39
CA GLN A 46 3.73 2.63 17.90
C GLN A 46 3.24 2.58 19.34
N ASN A 47 4.10 2.98 20.27
CA ASN A 47 3.82 2.88 21.69
C ASN A 47 3.40 4.26 22.21
N MET A 48 2.28 4.29 22.91
CA MET A 48 1.80 5.48 23.62
C MET A 48 2.28 5.41 25.06
N ASP A 49 3.44 6.02 25.35
CA ASP A 49 3.93 6.12 26.72
C ASP A 49 3.36 7.37 27.39
N PHE A 50 2.69 7.16 28.53
CA PHE A 50 2.21 8.24 29.36
C PHE A 50 3.34 8.77 30.27
N GLY A 51 4.36 7.96 30.57
CA GLY A 51 5.43 8.27 31.51
C GLY A 51 5.09 7.83 32.93
N LYS A 52 5.86 8.34 33.91
CA LYS A 52 5.72 7.99 35.33
C LYS A 52 5.07 9.13 36.11
N TYR A 53 4.03 8.80 36.88
CA TYR A 53 3.35 9.75 37.75
C TYR A 53 3.12 9.15 39.14
N SER A 54 3.01 10.04 40.13
CA SER A 54 2.54 9.65 41.46
C SER A 54 1.10 9.11 41.38
N ALA A 55 0.82 8.02 42.09
CA ALA A 55 -0.52 7.46 42.21
C ALA A 55 -1.55 8.42 42.83
N LEU A 56 -1.07 9.47 43.53
CA LEU A 56 -1.89 10.51 44.13
C LEU A 56 -2.08 11.74 43.23
N SER A 57 -1.43 11.76 42.05
CA SER A 57 -1.56 12.87 41.11
C SER A 57 -2.99 12.98 40.60
N LYS A 58 -3.54 14.19 40.66
CA LYS A 58 -4.84 14.54 40.04
C LYS A 58 -4.67 15.29 38.73
N ASN A 59 -3.43 15.53 38.31
CA ASN A 59 -3.15 16.25 37.08
C ASN A 59 -3.60 15.40 35.88
N LYS A 60 -4.20 16.08 34.91
CA LYS A 60 -4.52 15.45 33.63
C LYS A 60 -3.21 15.07 32.94
N VAL A 61 -3.08 13.79 32.61
CA VAL A 61 -1.97 13.27 31.81
C VAL A 61 -2.41 13.20 30.36
N VAL A 62 -1.59 13.76 29.47
CA VAL A 62 -1.80 13.71 28.03
C VAL A 62 -0.49 13.26 27.39
N THR A 63 -0.61 12.34 26.44
CA THR A 63 0.49 11.92 25.57
C THR A 63 -0.03 11.86 24.14
N ASN A 64 0.87 12.04 23.19
CA ASN A 64 0.56 12.06 21.77
C ASN A 64 1.44 11.03 21.07
N ILE A 65 0.87 10.27 20.13
CA ILE A 65 1.68 9.51 19.19
C ILE A 65 2.19 10.51 18.16
N ILE A 66 3.46 10.88 18.26
CA ILE A 66 4.14 11.64 17.22
C ILE A 66 4.64 10.61 16.23
N ASN A 67 3.92 10.47 15.12
CA ASN A 67 4.45 9.71 14.00
C ASN A 67 5.63 10.50 13.40
N SER A 68 6.86 10.08 13.72
CA SER A 68 8.08 10.73 13.23
C SER A 68 8.24 10.66 11.71
N LYS A 69 7.41 9.87 11.01
CA LYS A 69 7.39 9.71 9.55
C LYS A 69 6.22 10.42 8.86
N GLY A 70 5.38 11.16 9.57
CA GLY A 70 4.34 12.00 8.96
C GLY A 70 3.08 11.26 8.46
N SER A 71 3.01 9.93 8.50
CA SER A 71 1.79 9.16 8.23
C SER A 71 1.73 7.87 9.04
N TRP A 72 0.57 7.53 9.61
CA TRP A 72 0.28 6.15 10.06
C TRP A 72 0.61 5.27 8.87
N ASN A 73 1.64 4.41 8.96
CA ASN A 73 2.33 3.74 7.84
C ASN A 73 1.41 2.85 6.98
N ILE A 74 0.39 3.44 6.38
CA ILE A 74 -0.73 2.87 5.66
C ILE A 74 -0.60 3.49 4.28
N ARG A 75 -0.27 2.64 3.31
CA ARG A 75 -0.10 3.03 1.92
C ARG A 75 -1.21 2.36 1.15
N CYS A 76 -2.02 3.14 0.46
CA CYS A 76 -3.14 2.64 -0.33
C CYS A 76 -2.99 3.09 -1.77
N THR A 77 -3.60 2.34 -2.69
CA THR A 77 -3.78 2.80 -4.08
C THR A 77 -4.52 4.13 -4.10
N GLU A 78 -4.18 4.99 -5.06
CA GLU A 78 -4.72 6.34 -5.13
C GLU A 78 -6.26 6.34 -5.17
N SER A 79 -6.87 7.33 -4.51
CA SER A 79 -8.33 7.52 -4.49
C SER A 79 -9.14 6.36 -3.90
N LEU A 80 -8.50 5.35 -3.29
CA LEU A 80 -9.20 4.30 -2.55
C LEU A 80 -9.73 4.90 -1.23
N PRO A 81 -11.06 4.99 -1.04
CA PRO A 81 -11.60 5.43 0.25
C PRO A 81 -11.31 4.38 1.32
N VAL A 82 -10.71 4.81 2.42
CA VAL A 82 -10.41 3.95 3.57
C VAL A 82 -11.00 4.51 4.86
N SER A 83 -11.42 3.59 5.72
CA SER A 83 -11.87 3.89 7.07
C SER A 83 -10.95 3.20 8.07
N ILE A 84 -10.43 3.96 9.03
CA ILE A 84 -9.59 3.44 10.09
C ILE A 84 -10.41 3.44 11.39
N SER A 85 -10.36 2.32 12.11
CA SER A 85 -10.91 2.20 13.44
C SER A 85 -9.87 1.68 14.42
N ILE A 86 -9.88 2.22 15.63
CA ILE A 86 -9.09 1.70 16.76
C ILE A 86 -10.06 0.99 17.70
N ASP A 87 -9.85 -0.29 17.95
CA ASP A 87 -10.67 -1.10 18.88
C ASP A 87 -10.57 -0.59 20.32
N GLY A 88 -11.27 -1.21 21.28
CA GLY A 88 -11.25 -0.78 22.68
C GLY A 88 -10.00 -1.18 23.49
N GLY A 89 -9.05 -1.88 22.89
CA GLY A 89 -7.95 -2.56 23.56
C GLY A 89 -8.38 -3.81 24.35
N GLU A 90 -7.40 -4.57 24.82
CA GLU A 90 -7.58 -5.88 25.46
C GLU A 90 -8.41 -5.86 26.76
N ASN A 91 -8.47 -4.71 27.44
CA ASN A 91 -9.09 -4.59 28.77
C ASN A 91 -10.33 -3.67 28.77
N LEU A 92 -11.00 -3.56 27.62
CA LEU A 92 -12.26 -2.82 27.47
C LEU A 92 -13.33 -3.36 28.44
N GLN A 93 -13.96 -2.48 29.21
CA GLN A 93 -15.13 -2.83 30.02
C GLN A 93 -16.14 -1.68 30.00
N ASN A 94 -17.42 -1.99 29.77
CA ASN A 94 -18.51 -1.01 29.73
C ASN A 94 -18.17 0.20 28.82
N ASN A 95 -17.63 -0.08 27.63
CA ASN A 95 -17.19 0.93 26.66
C ASN A 95 -16.07 1.88 27.16
N THR A 96 -15.38 1.51 28.24
CA THR A 96 -14.25 2.26 28.82
C THR A 96 -12.95 1.53 28.55
N ARG A 97 -12.04 2.19 27.84
CA ARG A 97 -10.69 1.68 27.57
C ARG A 97 -9.86 1.74 28.85
N ARG A 98 -9.12 0.67 29.15
CA ARG A 98 -8.33 0.58 30.38
C ARG A 98 -6.97 -0.04 30.13
N MET A 99 -5.96 0.47 30.81
CA MET A 99 -4.63 -0.15 30.91
C MET A 99 -4.61 -1.00 32.17
N LYS A 100 -4.23 -2.27 32.06
CA LYS A 100 -4.06 -3.16 33.20
C LYS A 100 -2.64 -3.00 33.75
N ASN A 101 -2.51 -2.89 35.07
CA ASN A 101 -1.21 -3.02 35.70
C ASN A 101 -0.70 -4.46 35.53
N SER A 102 0.53 -4.65 35.07
CA SER A 102 1.07 -5.98 34.77
C SER A 102 1.19 -6.89 36.00
N SER A 103 1.37 -6.30 37.18
CA SER A 103 1.62 -7.02 38.45
C SER A 103 0.42 -7.07 39.38
N SER A 104 -0.71 -6.43 39.06
CA SER A 104 -1.89 -6.37 39.93
C SER A 104 -3.20 -6.25 39.13
N PRO A 105 -4.36 -6.60 39.69
CA PRO A 105 -5.65 -6.46 39.00
C PRO A 105 -6.16 -5.00 38.97
N ASN A 106 -5.25 -4.03 39.00
CA ASN A 106 -5.59 -2.61 38.96
C ASN A 106 -5.65 -2.11 37.52
N TYR A 107 -6.58 -1.20 37.26
CA TYR A 107 -6.86 -0.67 35.94
C TYR A 107 -6.84 0.85 35.94
N LEU A 108 -6.25 1.45 34.90
CA LEU A 108 -6.29 2.88 34.66
C LEU A 108 -7.11 3.16 33.40
N SER A 109 -8.18 3.93 33.56
CA SER A 109 -9.04 4.31 32.43
C SER A 109 -8.38 5.38 31.57
N TYR A 110 -8.54 5.30 30.26
CA TYR A 110 -8.04 6.30 29.33
C TYR A 110 -9.02 6.55 28.18
N LYS A 111 -8.78 7.62 27.44
CA LYS A 111 -9.54 7.99 26.24
C LYS A 111 -8.56 8.39 25.14
N LEU A 112 -8.88 8.02 23.92
CA LEU A 112 -8.16 8.48 22.74
C LEU A 112 -8.95 9.63 22.11
N TYR A 113 -8.25 10.56 21.48
CA TYR A 113 -8.84 11.69 20.77
C TYR A 113 -8.14 11.86 19.42
N ASN A 114 -8.87 12.31 18.40
CA ASN A 114 -8.33 12.46 17.05
C ASN A 114 -7.65 13.83 16.82
N SER A 115 -7.59 14.68 17.85
CA SER A 115 -6.98 16.00 17.79
C SER A 115 -6.38 16.40 19.14
N SER A 116 -5.38 17.29 19.10
CA SER A 116 -4.72 17.84 20.29
C SER A 116 -5.66 18.66 21.18
N SER A 117 -6.77 19.16 20.63
CA SER A 117 -7.81 19.87 21.41
C SER A 117 -8.62 18.94 22.32
N LEU A 118 -8.53 17.62 22.11
CA LEU A 118 -9.29 16.61 22.86
C LEU A 118 -10.81 16.81 22.80
N SER A 119 -11.30 17.48 21.76
CA SER A 119 -12.72 17.82 21.56
C SER A 119 -13.54 16.65 21.00
N ARG A 120 -12.89 15.71 20.30
CA ARG A 120 -13.55 14.59 19.65
C ARG A 120 -12.89 13.27 20.02
N LEU A 121 -13.67 12.44 20.70
CA LEU A 121 -13.28 11.10 21.12
C LEU A 121 -13.02 10.25 19.87
N CYS A 122 -11.86 9.60 19.84
CA CYS A 122 -11.38 8.74 18.77
C CYS A 122 -11.89 7.31 18.93
N CYS A 123 -11.93 6.42 17.93
CA CYS A 123 -11.84 6.55 16.46
C CYS A 123 -12.60 5.34 15.89
N THR A 124 -13.92 5.40 15.81
CA THR A 124 -14.68 4.43 15.00
C THR A 124 -15.00 5.09 13.66
N ASN A 125 -14.74 4.39 12.56
CA ASN A 125 -15.03 4.85 11.19
C ASN A 125 -14.46 6.24 10.85
N LEU A 126 -13.20 6.51 11.21
CA LEU A 126 -12.55 7.71 10.69
C LEU A 126 -12.20 7.49 9.22
N ALA A 127 -12.95 8.16 8.33
CA ALA A 127 -12.62 8.21 6.92
C ALA A 127 -11.35 9.05 6.74
N TYR A 128 -10.31 8.44 6.16
CA TYR A 128 -9.10 9.14 5.75
C TYR A 128 -9.00 9.10 4.23
N LYS A 129 -8.71 10.25 3.62
CA LYS A 129 -8.36 10.31 2.21
C LYS A 129 -6.84 10.15 2.14
N VAL A 130 -6.39 8.97 1.71
CA VAL A 130 -4.96 8.72 1.46
C VAL A 130 -4.62 9.44 0.17
N TYR A 131 -3.98 10.61 0.29
CA TYR A 131 -3.34 11.27 -0.84
C TYR A 131 -2.07 10.50 -1.14
N SER A 132 -1.87 10.15 -2.41
CA SER A 132 -0.84 9.18 -2.79
C SER A 132 0.56 9.61 -2.41
N VAL A 133 1.43 8.61 -2.23
CA VAL A 133 2.89 8.79 -2.26
C VAL A 133 3.33 8.14 -3.57
N LEU A 134 3.31 8.94 -4.64
CA LEU A 134 4.17 8.72 -5.81
C LEU A 134 5.35 9.68 -5.70
#